data_AF-A0A0A9GA50-F1
#
_entry.id   AF-A0A0A9GA50-F1
#
_cell.length_a   1.000
_cell.length_b   1.000
_cell.length_c   1.000
_cell.angle_alpha   90.00
_cell.angle_beta   90.00
_cell.angle_gamma   90.00
#
_symmetry.space_group_name_H-M   'P 1'
#
loop_
_entity.id
_entity.type
_entity.pdbx_description
1 polymer ?
#
loop_
_entity_poly.entity_id
_entity_poly.type
_entity_poly.pdbx_seq_one_letter_code
_entity_poly.pdbx_strand_id
1 'polypeptide(L)'
;MTDIGFLDVQFFLFSRNHSAIINLIGLHYSIASLHVPPNEVGKALQARQVAERRVCVNLLKLGRWFYGFRLPDENESRKISLSDLTMVEGAEVLAILNRGAVHEVFRLQVSLVDKNE
;
A
#
# COMPACT_ATOMS: atom_id res chain seq x y z
N MET A 1 16.88 -21.50 1.65
CA MET A 1 16.84 -20.11 2.16
C MET A 1 15.92 -20.14 3.36
N THR A 2 16.29 -19.51 4.48
CA THR A 2 15.37 -19.30 5.60
C THR A 2 14.36 -18.24 5.16
N ASP A 3 13.09 -18.62 5.04
CA ASP A 3 12.03 -17.71 4.62
C ASP A 3 11.78 -16.64 5.70
N ILE A 4 11.49 -15.41 5.26
CA ILE A 4 11.19 -14.29 6.16
C ILE A 4 9.79 -14.49 6.72
N GLY A 5 9.66 -14.75 8.01
CA GLY A 5 8.38 -14.96 8.67
C GLY A 5 7.71 -13.65 9.11
N PHE A 6 6.47 -13.75 9.62
CA PHE A 6 5.76 -12.56 10.10
C PHE A 6 6.45 -11.90 11.30
N LEU A 7 7.10 -12.69 12.16
CA LEU A 7 7.90 -12.17 13.26
C LEU A 7 9.05 -11.28 12.74
N ASP A 8 9.73 -11.73 11.69
CA ASP A 8 10.81 -10.96 11.05
C ASP A 8 10.28 -9.65 10.47
N VAL A 9 9.11 -9.69 9.83
CA VAL A 9 8.44 -8.46 9.33
C VAL A 9 8.17 -7.49 10.48
N GLN A 10 7.62 -7.97 11.59
CA GLN A 10 7.35 -7.13 12.76
C GLN A 10 8.63 -6.50 13.30
N PHE A 11 9.71 -7.27 13.40
CA PHE A 11 10.98 -6.78 13.93
C PHE A 11 11.66 -5.80 12.98
N PHE A 12 11.83 -6.18 11.72
CA PHE A 12 12.62 -5.44 10.76
C PHE A 12 11.78 -4.44 9.97
N LEU A 13 10.74 -4.89 9.28
CA LEU A 13 10.00 -4.03 8.35
C LEU A 13 9.03 -3.06 9.02
N PHE A 14 8.50 -3.36 10.21
CA PHE A 14 7.68 -2.42 10.99
C PHE A 14 8.47 -1.55 11.98
N SER A 15 9.79 -1.46 11.84
CA SER A 15 10.58 -0.54 12.67
C SER A 15 10.25 0.93 12.36
N ARG A 16 10.21 1.75 13.42
CA ARG A 16 10.07 3.20 13.35
C ARG A 16 11.28 3.89 12.72
N ASN A 17 12.43 3.22 12.65
CA ASN A 17 13.62 3.79 12.02
C ASN A 17 13.54 3.73 10.49
N HIS A 18 12.62 2.95 9.93
CA HIS A 18 12.41 2.87 8.50
C HIS A 18 11.44 3.94 8.00
N SER A 19 11.37 4.12 6.69
CA SER A 19 10.38 5.00 6.05
C SER A 19 9.01 4.33 5.99
N ALA A 20 7.95 5.12 5.78
CA ALA A 20 6.59 4.59 5.61
C ALA A 20 6.48 3.63 4.41
N ILE A 21 7.34 3.79 3.39
CA ILE A 21 7.41 2.89 2.23
C ILE A 21 7.92 1.50 2.64
N ILE A 22 8.96 1.42 3.48
CA ILE A 22 9.44 0.11 3.97
C ILE A 22 8.38 -0.57 4.84
N ASN A 23 7.68 0.21 5.68
CA ASN A 23 6.58 -0.33 6.47
C ASN A 23 5.43 -0.83 5.57
N LEU A 24 5.14 -0.12 4.47
CA LEU A 24 4.16 -0.55 3.46
C LEU A 24 4.59 -1.86 2.77
N ILE A 25 5.87 -2.03 2.44
CA ILE A 25 6.40 -3.29 1.89
C ILE A 25 6.17 -4.42 2.89
N GLY A 26 6.46 -4.20 4.18
CA GLY A 26 6.18 -5.18 5.22
C GLY A 26 4.69 -5.55 5.34
N LEU A 27 3.82 -4.55 5.23
CA LEU A 27 2.37 -4.73 5.26
C LEU A 27 1.92 -5.59 4.07
N HIS A 28 2.33 -5.20 2.86
CA HIS A 28 2.00 -5.93 1.63
C HIS A 28 2.52 -7.37 1.67
N TYR A 29 3.78 -7.57 2.06
CA TYR A 29 4.37 -8.91 2.16
C TYR A 29 3.63 -9.80 3.18
N SER A 30 3.24 -9.23 4.33
CA SER A 30 2.48 -9.97 5.35
C SER A 30 1.14 -10.48 4.82
N ILE A 31 0.42 -9.65 4.07
CA ILE A 31 -0.91 -9.99 3.59
C ILE A 31 -0.82 -10.86 2.33
N ALA A 32 -0.05 -10.42 1.32
CA ALA A 32 -0.01 -11.04 0.01
C ALA A 32 0.82 -12.34 -0.03
N SER A 33 1.91 -12.42 0.73
CA SER A 33 2.83 -13.56 0.68
C SER A 33 2.69 -14.48 1.89
N LEU A 34 2.58 -13.90 3.08
CA LEU A 34 2.45 -14.67 4.33
C LEU A 34 1.00 -15.02 4.68
N HIS A 35 0.01 -14.48 3.94
CA HIS A 35 -1.42 -14.72 4.16
C HIS A 35 -1.90 -14.37 5.58
N VAL A 36 -1.22 -13.42 6.23
CA VAL A 36 -1.61 -12.94 7.56
C VAL A 36 -2.87 -12.08 7.42
N PRO A 37 -3.91 -12.31 8.24
CA PRO A 37 -5.13 -11.51 8.18
C PRO A 37 -4.85 -10.01 8.37
N PRO A 38 -5.47 -9.12 7.58
CA PRO A 38 -5.25 -7.67 7.69
C PRO A 38 -5.43 -7.12 9.12
N ASN A 39 -6.38 -7.65 9.88
CA ASN A 39 -6.59 -7.27 11.29
C ASN A 39 -5.37 -7.57 12.18
N GLU A 40 -4.69 -8.69 11.98
CA GLU A 40 -3.48 -9.04 12.75
C GLU A 40 -2.28 -8.19 12.32
N VAL A 41 -2.19 -7.87 11.03
CA VAL A 41 -1.19 -6.90 10.52
C VAL A 41 -1.45 -5.51 11.10
N GLY A 42 -2.71 -5.08 11.18
CA GLY A 42 -3.12 -3.81 11.80
C GLY A 42 -2.70 -3.72 13.27
N LYS A 43 -2.95 -4.77 14.06
CA LYS A 43 -2.47 -4.86 15.46
C LYS A 43 -0.96 -4.76 15.56
N ALA A 44 -0.23 -5.41 14.65
CA ALA A 44 1.23 -5.36 14.63
C ALA A 44 1.75 -3.94 14.30
N LEU A 45 1.14 -3.25 13.35
CA LEU A 45 1.46 -1.86 13.01
C LEU A 45 1.19 -0.92 14.19
N GLN A 46 0.10 -1.14 14.93
CA GLN A 46 -0.22 -0.39 16.16
C GLN A 46 0.82 -0.65 17.26
N ALA A 47 1.14 -1.93 17.52
CA ALA A 47 2.13 -2.32 18.53
C ALA A 47 3.53 -1.73 18.24
N ARG A 48 3.89 -1.61 16.95
CA ARG A 48 5.17 -1.00 16.53
C ARG A 48 5.09 0.53 16.37
N GLN A 49 3.92 1.14 16.61
CA GLN A 49 3.67 2.58 16.53
C GLN A 49 3.98 3.16 15.13
N VAL A 50 3.62 2.41 14.09
CA VAL A 50 3.76 2.80 12.68
C VAL A 50 2.43 2.88 11.93
N ALA A 51 1.31 2.52 12.57
CA ALA A 51 -0.03 2.53 11.97
C ALA A 51 -0.41 3.89 11.33
N GLU A 52 -0.19 4.99 12.05
CA GLU A 52 -0.53 6.35 11.60
C GLU A 52 0.40 6.90 10.49
N ARG A 53 1.42 6.13 10.09
CA ARG A 53 2.29 6.57 9.00
C ARG A 53 1.51 6.61 7.71
N ARG A 54 1.66 7.71 6.99
CA ARG A 54 0.93 7.95 5.74
C ARG A 54 1.83 7.76 4.56
N VAL A 55 1.25 7.20 3.51
CA VAL A 55 1.81 7.17 2.17
C VAL A 55 0.88 7.92 1.24
N CYS A 56 1.44 8.59 0.25
CA CYS A 56 0.68 9.14 -0.84
C CYS A 56 0.62 8.09 -1.94
N VAL A 57 -0.58 7.77 -2.40
CA VAL A 57 -0.86 6.84 -3.47
C VAL A 57 -1.41 7.65 -4.63
N ASN A 58 -0.65 7.72 -5.72
CA ASN A 58 -1.15 8.25 -6.98
C ASN A 58 -1.57 7.08 -7.86
N LEU A 59 -2.81 7.13 -8.32
CA LEU A 59 -3.41 6.19 -9.23
C LEU A 59 -3.64 6.90 -10.56
N LEU A 60 -2.84 6.55 -11.55
CA LEU A 60 -3.06 6.99 -12.93
C LEU A 60 -3.84 5.91 -13.65
N LYS A 61 -5.05 6.21 -14.11
CA LYS A 61 -5.85 5.38 -15.00
C LYS A 61 -5.71 5.91 -16.42
N LEU A 62 -5.01 5.16 -17.28
CA LEU A 62 -4.90 5.57 -18.68
C LEU A 62 -6.25 5.53 -19.38
N GLY A 63 -6.50 6.56 -20.18
CA GLY A 63 -7.68 6.70 -20.99
C GLY A 63 -7.82 5.57 -22.01
N ARG A 64 -9.05 5.06 -22.12
CA ARG A 64 -9.41 4.01 -23.08
C ARG A 64 -9.92 4.60 -24.39
N TRP A 65 -9.83 3.82 -25.47
CA TRP A 65 -10.52 4.15 -26.71
C TRP A 65 -12.01 3.82 -26.59
N PHE A 66 -12.86 4.77 -26.96
CA PHE A 66 -14.30 4.63 -26.95
C PHE A 66 -14.90 5.34 -28.18
N TYR A 67 -15.61 4.59 -29.03
CA TYR A 67 -16.19 5.08 -30.31
C TYR A 67 -15.22 5.91 -31.18
N GLY A 68 -13.96 5.48 -31.30
CA GLY A 68 -12.96 6.18 -32.14
C GLY A 68 -12.34 7.43 -31.51
N PHE A 69 -12.69 7.77 -30.26
CA PHE A 69 -12.04 8.82 -29.48
C PHE A 69 -11.23 8.22 -28.33
N ARG A 70 -10.06 8.77 -28.03
CA ARG A 70 -9.30 8.45 -26.82
C ARG A 70 -9.86 9.29 -25.67
N LEU A 71 -10.41 8.64 -24.65
CA LEU A 71 -10.78 9.30 -23.40
C LEU A 71 -9.51 9.84 -22.70
N PRO A 72 -9.59 10.94 -21.93
CA PRO A 72 -8.44 11.46 -21.20
C PRO A 72 -7.98 10.47 -20.12
N ASP A 73 -6.71 10.58 -19.75
CA ASP A 73 -6.17 9.87 -18.59
C ASP A 73 -6.73 10.50 -17.31
N GLU A 74 -7.08 9.66 -16.33
CA GLU A 74 -7.58 10.09 -15.02
C GLU A 74 -6.46 9.91 -13.99
N ASN A 75 -6.24 10.91 -13.15
CA ASN A 75 -5.27 10.83 -12.06
C ASN A 75 -5.96 11.10 -10.73
N GLU A 76 -5.79 10.17 -9.79
CA GLU A 76 -6.32 10.30 -8.44
C GLU A 76 -5.19 10.15 -7.43
N SER A 77 -5.06 11.11 -6.52
CA SER A 77 -4.07 11.07 -5.44
C SER A 77 -4.78 10.94 -4.10
N ARG A 78 -4.40 9.92 -3.33
CA ARG A 78 -4.95 9.63 -2.01
C ARG A 78 -3.84 9.53 -0.97
N LYS A 79 -3.95 10.29 0.12
CA LYS A 79 -3.09 10.12 1.29
C LYS A 79 -3.73 9.11 2.23
N ILE A 80 -3.12 7.93 2.39
CA ILE A 80 -3.67 6.84 3.18
C ILE A 80 -2.71 6.45 4.31
N SER A 81 -3.22 6.14 5.50
CA SER A 81 -2.40 5.59 6.58
C SER A 81 -2.18 4.08 6.42
N LEU A 82 -1.18 3.53 7.11
CA LEU A 82 -0.95 2.08 7.10
C LEU A 82 -2.09 1.32 7.80
N SER A 83 -2.75 1.91 8.80
CA SER A 83 -3.96 1.35 9.42
C SER A 83 -5.14 1.33 8.45
N ASP A 84 -5.36 2.39 7.68
CA ASP A 84 -6.47 2.45 6.70
C ASP A 84 -6.33 1.36 5.62
N LEU A 85 -5.09 1.00 5.26
CA LEU A 85 -4.80 -0.11 4.32
C LEU A 85 -5.20 -1.49 4.86
N THR A 86 -5.37 -1.64 6.17
CA THR A 86 -5.86 -2.87 6.80
C THR A 86 -7.39 -2.88 6.98
N MET A 87 -8.05 -1.75 6.68
CA MET A 87 -9.49 -1.54 6.81
C MET A 87 -10.17 -1.55 5.43
N VAL A 88 -11.49 -1.33 5.41
CA VAL A 88 -12.30 -1.36 4.17
C VAL A 88 -11.93 -0.20 3.25
N GLU A 89 -11.57 0.94 3.81
CA GLU A 89 -11.21 2.18 3.11
C GLU A 89 -9.98 2.00 2.21
N GLY A 90 -9.05 1.12 2.60
CA GLY A 90 -7.83 0.82 1.85
C GLY A 90 -7.89 -0.43 0.98
N ALA A 91 -9.03 -1.13 0.95
CA ALA A 91 -9.16 -2.40 0.24
C ALA A 91 -8.89 -2.29 -1.27
N GLU A 92 -9.29 -1.18 -1.91
CA GLU A 92 -9.02 -0.90 -3.32
C GLU A 92 -7.51 -0.77 -3.60
N VAL A 93 -6.82 0.05 -2.79
CA VAL A 93 -5.37 0.26 -2.92
C VAL A 93 -4.60 -1.03 -2.67
N LEU A 94 -5.02 -1.79 -1.65
CA LEU A 94 -4.42 -3.09 -1.33
C LEU A 94 -4.67 -4.11 -2.45
N ALA A 95 -5.85 -4.11 -3.07
CA ALA A 95 -6.14 -4.96 -4.22
C ALA A 95 -5.26 -4.60 -5.42
N ILE A 96 -5.02 -3.32 -5.68
CA ILE A 96 -4.10 -2.86 -6.74
C ILE A 96 -2.66 -3.28 -6.44
N LEU A 97 -2.20 -3.12 -5.19
CA LEU A 97 -0.88 -3.56 -4.74
C LEU A 97 -0.70 -5.08 -4.94
N ASN A 98 -1.67 -5.88 -4.49
CA ASN A 98 -1.61 -7.34 -4.54
C ASN A 98 -1.75 -7.90 -5.97
N ARG A 99 -2.62 -7.30 -6.79
CA ARG A 99 -2.96 -7.81 -8.13
C ARG A 99 -2.01 -7.31 -9.23
N GLY A 100 -1.38 -6.16 -9.03
CA GLY A 100 -0.66 -5.45 -10.08
C GLY A 100 -1.58 -4.81 -11.13
N ALA A 101 -1.01 -4.08 -12.10
CA ALA A 101 -1.76 -3.38 -13.13
C ALA A 101 -2.43 -4.36 -14.10
N VAL A 102 -3.76 -4.40 -14.16
CA VAL A 102 -4.52 -5.31 -15.02
C VAL A 102 -5.66 -4.57 -15.72
N HIS A 103 -5.65 -4.62 -17.07
CA HIS A 103 -6.64 -4.12 -18.05
C HIS A 103 -6.93 -2.61 -18.09
N GLU A 104 -6.67 -1.90 -17.01
CA GLU A 104 -6.53 -0.45 -16.97
C GLU A 104 -5.09 -0.21 -16.50
N VAL A 105 -4.33 0.60 -17.22
CA VAL A 105 -2.91 0.81 -16.91
C VAL A 105 -2.82 1.68 -15.69
N PHE A 106 -2.98 1.05 -14.52
CA PHE A 106 -2.87 1.68 -13.22
C PHE A 106 -1.40 1.82 -12.87
N ARG A 107 -0.90 3.06 -12.89
CA ARG A 107 0.41 3.36 -12.29
C ARG A 107 0.18 3.74 -10.84
N LEU A 108 0.62 2.87 -9.93
CA LEU A 108 0.71 3.18 -8.51
C LEU A 108 2.05 3.86 -8.23
N GLN A 109 2.02 5.13 -7.83
CA GLN A 109 3.19 5.79 -7.27
C GLN A 109 2.99 5.97 -5.78
N VAL A 110 3.92 5.41 -5.01
CA VAL A 110 3.96 5.58 -3.55
C VAL A 110 5.05 6.58 -3.22
N SER A 111 4.69 7.70 -2.59
CA SER A 111 5.66 8.65 -2.03
C SER A 111 5.45 8.82 -0.53
N LEU A 112 6.51 9.27 0.14
CA LEU A 112 6.39 9.73 1.51
C LEU A 112 5.49 10.97 1.52
N VAL A 113 4.60 11.06 2.50
CA VAL A 113 3.95 12.34 2.78
C VAL A 113 5.02 13.22 3.40
N ASP A 114 5.35 14.33 2.74
CA ASP A 114 6.28 15.32 3.28
C ASP A 114 5.85 15.67 4.71
N LYS A 115 6.79 15.54 5.65
CA LYS A 115 6.67 16.18 6.94
C LYS A 115 6.84 17.67 6.67
N ASN A 116 5.77 18.35 6.28
CA ASN A 116 5.70 19.77 6.56
C ASN A 116 5.72 19.88 8.09
N GLU A 117 6.82 20.43 8.60
CA GLU A 117 7.06 20.76 10.00
C GLU A 117 5.90 21.52 10.64
#